data_AF-A0A151EBS5-F1
#
_entry.id   AF-A0A151EBS5-F1
#
_cell.length_a   1.000
_cell.length_b   1.000
_cell.length_c   1.000
_cell.angle_alpha   90.00
_cell.angle_beta   90.00
_cell.angle_gamma   90.00
#
_symmetry.space_group_name_H-M   'P 1'
#
loop_
_entity.id
_entity.type
_entity.pdbx_description
1 polymer ?
#
loop_
_entity_poly.entity_id
_entity_poly.type
_entity_poly.pdbx_seq_one_letter_code
_entity_poly.pdbx_strand_id
1 'polypeptide(L)'
;MKHKKRIQEIKNPKQKRIKIATKSVLIGRLDREKKGDHFKTAIIRLFEVNNPHKKNVFPTKIYKFTNVEKVRIRKLNVSYYLEGNDIVVNDLEELYMIREGSKLTLKAYQFEVEKRGKENE
;
A
#
# COMPACT_ATOMS: atom_id res chain seq x y z
N MET A 1 -23.18 -9.77 15.63
CA MET A 1 -22.42 -8.50 15.49
C MET A 1 -21.03 -8.81 14.94
N LYS A 2 -20.74 -8.48 13.67
CA LYS A 2 -19.40 -8.73 13.08
C LYS A 2 -18.40 -7.72 13.66
N HIS A 3 -17.34 -8.20 14.31
CA HIS A 3 -16.25 -7.35 14.79
C HIS A 3 -15.72 -6.47 13.65
N LYS A 4 -15.91 -5.14 13.75
CA LYS A 4 -15.23 -4.18 12.88
C LYS A 4 -13.73 -4.39 13.09
N LYS A 5 -13.01 -4.89 12.06
CA LYS A 5 -11.54 -4.96 12.11
C LYS A 5 -11.02 -3.56 12.46
N ARG A 6 -10.34 -3.43 13.60
CA ARG A 6 -9.77 -2.16 14.04
C ARG A 6 -8.60 -1.81 13.12
N ILE A 7 -8.69 -0.66 12.45
CA ILE A 7 -7.62 -0.15 11.60
C ILE A 7 -6.39 0.09 12.48
N GLN A 8 -5.25 -0.50 12.12
CA GLN A 8 -3.97 -0.23 12.77
C GLN A 8 -3.19 0.80 11.96
N GLU A 9 -2.94 1.98 12.53
CA GLU A 9 -2.10 3.01 11.91
C GLU A 9 -0.70 3.01 12.54
N ILE A 10 0.34 2.90 11.71
CA ILE A 10 1.74 2.93 12.11
C ILE A 10 2.44 4.08 11.38
N LYS A 11 2.84 5.09 12.14
CA LYS A 11 3.62 6.23 11.65
C LYS A 11 5.10 5.96 11.85
N ASN A 12 5.91 6.15 10.80
CA ASN A 12 7.35 5.96 10.78
C ASN A 12 7.80 4.67 11.47
N PRO A 13 7.43 3.50 10.92
CA PRO A 13 7.84 2.22 11.50
C PRO A 13 9.36 2.20 11.71
N LYS A 14 9.79 1.76 12.90
CA LYS A 14 11.21 1.68 13.28
C LYS A 14 11.95 0.62 12.46
N GLN A 15 11.25 -0.44 12.06
CA GLN A 15 11.84 -1.51 11.26
C GLN A 15 12.15 -1.00 9.84
N LYS A 16 13.40 -1.21 9.39
CA LYS A 16 13.81 -0.94 8.01
C LYS A 16 13.18 -1.90 7.00
N ARG A 17 12.77 -3.10 7.43
CA ARG A 17 12.13 -4.12 6.60
C ARG A 17 10.89 -4.63 7.31
N ILE A 18 9.76 -4.66 6.61
CA ILE A 18 8.48 -5.15 7.10
C ILE A 18 7.95 -6.16 6.08
N LYS A 19 7.53 -7.33 6.56
CA LYS A 19 6.85 -8.37 5.78
C LYS A 19 5.44 -8.53 6.35
N ILE A 20 4.42 -8.57 5.48
CA ILE A 20 3.03 -8.68 5.90
C ILE A 20 2.18 -9.38 4.84
N ALA A 21 1.29 -10.28 5.28
CA ALA A 21 0.27 -10.87 4.42
C ALA A 21 -0.82 -9.82 4.11
N THR A 22 -1.23 -9.72 2.84
CA THR A 22 -2.25 -8.77 2.37
C THR A 22 -2.71 -9.18 0.98
N LYS A 23 -3.99 -8.95 0.63
CA LYS A 23 -4.50 -9.26 -0.73
C LYS A 23 -4.28 -8.14 -1.74
N SER A 24 -4.35 -6.89 -1.27
CA SER A 24 -4.04 -5.74 -2.11
C SER A 24 -3.47 -4.59 -1.28
N VAL A 25 -2.92 -3.60 -1.97
CA VAL A 25 -2.38 -2.39 -1.37
C VAL A 25 -2.75 -1.17 -2.20
N LEU A 26 -3.14 -0.09 -1.51
CA LEU A 26 -3.20 1.26 -2.07
C LEU A 26 -1.98 2.04 -1.60
N ILE A 27 -1.27 2.64 -2.55
CA ILE A 27 -0.06 3.41 -2.35
C ILE A 27 -0.38 4.84 -2.73
N GLY A 28 -0.34 5.73 -1.75
CA GLY A 28 -0.62 7.14 -1.94
C GLY A 28 0.50 8.03 -1.45
N ARG A 29 0.32 9.32 -1.69
CA ARG A 29 1.14 10.39 -1.12
C ARG A 29 0.28 11.27 -0.21
N LEU A 30 0.84 11.68 0.91
CA LEU A 30 0.35 12.78 1.74
C LEU A 30 1.39 13.90 1.74
N ASP A 31 0.98 15.07 2.21
CA ASP A 31 1.91 16.17 2.42
C ASP A 31 2.93 15.87 3.53
N ARG A 32 3.88 16.78 3.67
CA ARG A 32 4.94 16.70 4.67
C ARG A 32 4.30 16.77 6.06
N GLU A 33 4.65 15.82 6.93
CA GLU A 33 4.10 15.80 8.30
C GLU A 33 4.91 16.68 9.26
N LYS A 34 6.19 16.93 8.98
CA LYS A 34 7.08 17.67 9.89
C LYS A 34 7.75 18.86 9.22
N LYS A 35 7.89 19.95 9.98
CA LYS A 35 8.71 21.11 9.61
C LYS A 35 10.17 20.66 9.55
N GLY A 36 10.75 20.63 8.34
CA GLY A 36 12.09 20.12 8.06
C GLY A 36 12.14 18.88 7.16
N ASP A 37 11.00 18.23 6.88
CA ASP A 37 10.97 17.16 5.87
C ASP A 37 11.18 17.76 4.47
N HIS A 38 12.19 17.27 3.75
CA HIS A 38 12.45 17.69 2.37
C HIS A 38 11.45 17.04 1.40
N PHE A 39 11.05 15.79 1.69
CA PHE A 39 10.18 14.99 0.83
C PHE A 39 8.80 14.70 1.46
N LYS A 40 7.87 14.19 0.64
CA LYS A 40 6.49 13.88 1.05
C LYS A 40 6.39 12.63 1.92
N THR A 41 5.18 12.35 2.41
CA THR A 41 4.87 11.14 3.17
C THR A 41 4.28 10.09 2.25
N ALA A 42 4.86 8.89 2.20
CA ALA A 42 4.26 7.75 1.53
C ALA A 42 3.25 7.08 2.49
N ILE A 43 2.02 6.86 2.02
CA ILE A 43 0.98 6.14 2.75
C ILE A 43 0.68 4.82 2.06
N ILE A 44 0.80 3.72 2.80
CA ILE A 44 0.59 2.35 2.32
C ILE A 44 -0.60 1.77 3.08
N ARG A 45 -1.71 1.54 2.39
CA ARG A 45 -2.96 1.01 2.97
C ARG A 45 -3.17 -0.42 2.51
N LEU A 46 -3.30 -1.35 3.46
CA LEU A 46 -3.41 -2.78 3.20
C LEU A 46 -4.86 -3.25 3.28
N PHE A 47 -5.24 -4.21 2.45
CA PHE A 47 -6.61 -4.73 2.35
C PHE A 47 -6.64 -6.24 2.14
N GLU A 48 -7.72 -6.86 2.64
CA GLU A 48 -7.99 -8.30 2.49
C GLU A 48 -8.85 -8.64 1.27
N VAL A 49 -9.03 -7.67 0.37
CA VAL A 49 -9.79 -7.81 -0.86
C VAL A 49 -9.07 -7.09 -1.99
N ASN A 50 -9.26 -7.56 -3.22
CA ASN A 50 -8.85 -6.85 -4.43
C ASN A 50 -9.82 -5.73 -4.79
N ASN A 51 -9.31 -4.74 -5.53
CA ASN A 51 -10.02 -3.51 -5.93
C ASN A 51 -10.74 -2.83 -4.76
N PRO A 52 -10.03 -2.52 -3.66
CA PRO A 52 -10.67 -1.95 -2.47
C PRO A 52 -11.37 -0.61 -2.76
N HIS A 53 -10.87 0.15 -3.73
CA HIS A 53 -11.46 1.40 -4.21
C HIS A 53 -12.87 1.23 -4.81
N LYS A 54 -13.25 0.01 -5.25
CA LYS A 54 -14.60 -0.29 -5.78
C LYS A 54 -15.55 -0.88 -4.73
N LYS A 55 -15.07 -1.27 -3.55
CA LYS A 55 -15.81 -2.15 -2.62
C LYS A 55 -16.23 -1.50 -1.29
N ASN A 56 -16.04 -0.19 -1.14
CA ASN A 56 -16.32 0.56 0.10
C ASN A 56 -15.79 -0.15 1.37
N VAL A 57 -14.55 -0.63 1.29
CA VAL A 57 -13.88 -1.34 2.39
C VAL A 57 -12.84 -0.46 3.06
N PHE A 58 -12.68 -0.61 4.37
CA PHE A 58 -11.61 0.06 5.11
C PHE A 58 -10.30 -0.73 5.06
N PRO A 59 -9.14 -0.05 5.10
CA PRO A 59 -7.85 -0.73 5.24
C PRO A 59 -7.79 -1.54 6.54
N THR A 60 -7.15 -2.71 6.50
CA THR A 60 -6.81 -3.44 7.73
C THR A 60 -5.66 -2.78 8.47
N LYS A 61 -4.72 -2.21 7.71
CA LYS A 61 -3.53 -1.56 8.26
C LYS A 61 -3.07 -0.41 7.39
N ILE A 62 -2.52 0.62 8.03
CA ILE A 62 -1.99 1.81 7.38
C ILE A 62 -0.56 2.03 7.87
N TYR A 63 0.39 2.10 6.94
CA TYR A 63 1.76 2.49 7.21
C TYR A 63 2.03 3.87 6.61
N LYS A 64 2.52 4.80 7.42
CA LYS A 64 2.95 6.13 6.98
C LYS A 64 4.46 6.22 7.12
N PHE A 65 5.14 6.55 6.03
CA PHE A 65 6.58 6.76 5.99
C PHE A 65 6.84 8.21 5.61
N THR A 66 7.30 9.03 6.56
CA THR A 66 7.58 10.45 6.30
C THR A 66 8.95 10.63 5.64
N ASN A 67 9.15 11.78 4.98
CA ASN A 67 10.38 12.14 4.28
C ASN A 67 10.84 11.07 3.26
N VAL A 68 9.92 10.66 2.39
CA VAL A 68 10.16 9.68 1.32
C VAL A 68 10.22 10.39 -0.03
N GLU A 69 11.39 10.33 -0.67
CA GLU A 69 11.66 10.86 -2.01
C GLU A 69 10.87 10.09 -3.08
N LYS A 70 10.83 8.76 -2.98
CA LYS A 70 10.15 7.89 -3.94
C LYS A 70 9.80 6.53 -3.38
N VAL A 71 8.74 5.96 -3.94
CA VAL A 71 8.38 4.55 -3.79
C VAL A 71 8.74 3.81 -5.08
N ARG A 72 9.55 2.75 -4.97
CA ARG A 72 9.92 1.86 -6.07
C ARG A 72 9.10 0.58 -5.99
N ILE A 73 8.32 0.30 -7.03
CA ILE A 73 7.60 -0.96 -7.19
C ILE A 73 8.35 -1.78 -8.22
N ARG A 74 8.61 -3.07 -7.95
CA ARG A 74 9.40 -3.92 -8.86
C ARG A 74 8.67 -5.20 -9.19
N LYS A 75 8.54 -5.50 -10.49
CA LYS A 75 8.03 -6.78 -11.02
C LYS A 75 6.63 -7.15 -10.52
N LEU A 76 5.72 -6.18 -10.47
CA LEU A 76 4.31 -6.39 -10.10
C LEU A 76 3.40 -5.85 -11.19
N ASN A 77 2.20 -6.43 -11.35
CA ASN A 77 1.10 -5.77 -12.05
C ASN A 77 0.54 -4.67 -11.14
N VAL A 78 0.51 -3.46 -11.67
CA VAL A 78 0.14 -2.24 -10.97
C VAL A 78 -0.93 -1.51 -11.78
N SER A 79 -2.00 -1.11 -11.11
CA SER A 79 -3.05 -0.27 -11.70
C SER A 79 -2.93 1.14 -11.14
N TYR A 80 -2.85 2.14 -12.02
CA TYR A 80 -2.88 3.55 -11.63
C TYR A 80 -4.17 4.17 -12.16
N TYR A 81 -5.08 4.54 -11.25
CA TYR A 81 -6.38 5.11 -11.61
C TYR A 81 -6.30 6.63 -11.55
N LEU A 82 -6.53 7.29 -12.68
CA LEU A 82 -6.38 8.75 -12.81
C LEU A 82 -7.47 9.55 -12.09
N GLU A 83 -8.62 8.94 -11.81
CA GLU A 83 -9.66 9.53 -10.96
C GLU A 83 -9.19 9.69 -9.50
N GLY A 84 -8.10 9.01 -9.13
CA GLY A 84 -7.48 9.08 -7.82
C GLY A 84 -6.01 9.46 -7.87
N ASN A 85 -5.43 9.60 -6.68
CA ASN A 85 -4.00 9.84 -6.50
C ASN A 85 -3.24 8.57 -6.08
N ASP A 86 -3.94 7.44 -6.00
CA ASP A 86 -3.40 6.20 -5.45
C ASP A 86 -3.05 5.20 -6.56
N ILE A 87 -1.92 4.54 -6.37
CA ILE A 87 -1.54 3.35 -7.11
C ILE A 87 -2.10 2.12 -6.39
N VAL A 88 -2.67 1.18 -7.15
CA VAL A 88 -3.26 -0.06 -6.64
C VAL A 88 -2.43 -1.24 -7.10
N VAL A 89 -2.12 -2.14 -6.17
CA VAL A 89 -1.51 -3.44 -6.50
C VAL A 89 -2.41 -4.52 -5.92
N ASN A 90 -2.96 -5.35 -6.79
CA ASN A 90 -3.88 -6.43 -6.44
C ASN A 90 -3.17 -7.78 -6.45
N ASP A 91 -3.91 -8.83 -6.07
CA ASP A 91 -3.53 -10.23 -6.22
C ASP A 91 -2.22 -10.57 -5.47
N LEU A 92 -2.02 -9.91 -4.33
CA LEU A 92 -0.88 -10.12 -3.45
C LEU A 92 -1.15 -11.27 -2.48
N GLU A 93 -0.09 -12.02 -2.15
CA GLU A 93 -0.07 -12.91 -0.99
C GLU A 93 0.63 -12.22 0.19
N GLU A 94 1.78 -11.63 -0.10
CA GLU A 94 2.64 -10.94 0.86
C GLU A 94 3.26 -9.68 0.26
N LEU A 95 3.41 -8.65 1.08
CA LEU A 95 4.07 -7.40 0.76
C LEU A 95 5.31 -7.22 1.64
N TYR A 96 6.42 -6.90 0.99
CA TYR A 96 7.67 -6.46 1.61
C TYR A 96 7.86 -4.96 1.40
N MET A 97 7.97 -4.24 2.51
CA MET A 97 8.30 -2.82 2.53
C MET A 97 9.73 -2.66 3.07
N ILE A 98 10.61 -2.10 2.24
CA ILE A 98 12.03 -1.93 2.56
C ILE A 98 12.39 -0.45 2.47
N ARG A 99 12.77 0.15 3.60
CA ARG A 99 13.18 1.56 3.68
C ARG A 99 14.70 1.67 3.76
N GLU A 100 15.27 2.45 2.85
CA GLU A 100 16.69 2.80 2.77
C GLU A 100 16.80 4.32 2.64
N GLY A 101 17.03 5.01 3.76
CA GLY A 101 17.01 6.47 3.82
C GLY A 101 15.64 7.05 3.43
N SER A 102 15.63 7.89 2.39
CA SER A 102 14.43 8.50 1.79
C SER A 102 13.74 7.63 0.73
N LYS A 103 14.25 6.42 0.45
CA LYS A 103 13.70 5.53 -0.59
C LYS A 103 12.91 4.40 0.06
N LEU A 104 11.70 4.17 -0.43
CA LEU A 104 10.88 3.02 -0.06
C LEU A 104 10.78 2.06 -1.25
N THR A 105 11.09 0.78 -1.05
CA THR A 105 10.93 -0.25 -2.08
C THR A 105 9.83 -1.21 -1.66
N LEU A 106 8.87 -1.43 -2.56
CA LEU A 106 7.81 -2.41 -2.45
C LEU A 106 8.13 -3.61 -3.34
N LYS A 107 8.18 -4.78 -2.72
CA LYS A 107 8.26 -6.08 -3.42
C LYS A 107 7.12 -6.92 -2.92
N ALA A 108 6.58 -7.77 -3.78
CA ALA A 108 5.54 -8.70 -3.40
C ALA A 108 5.63 -9.95 -4.27
N TYR A 109 4.82 -10.93 -3.92
CA TYR A 109 4.56 -12.11 -4.73
C TYR A 109 3.12 -12.07 -5.22
N GLN A 110 2.94 -12.27 -6.53
CA GLN A 110 1.65 -12.40 -7.22
C GLN A 110 1.65 -13.79 -7.86
N PHE A 111 0.79 -14.70 -7.40
CA PHE A 111 0.75 -16.08 -7.89
C PHE A 111 0.28 -16.14 -9.36
N GLU A 112 -0.74 -15.35 -9.68
CA GLU A 112 -1.29 -15.17 -11.02
C GLU A 112 -1.69 -13.70 -11.21
N VAL A 113 -1.18 -13.09 -12.27
CA VAL A 113 -1.55 -11.73 -12.64
C VAL A 113 -2.98 -11.76 -13.18
N GLU A 114 -3.89 -10.98 -12.57
CA GLU A 114 -5.29 -10.87 -13.01
C GLU A 114 -6.08 -12.18 -12.96
N LYS A 115 -5.88 -13.01 -11.93
CA LYS A 115 -6.71 -14.20 -11.64
C LYS A 115 -8.21 -13.90 -11.48
N ARG A 116 -8.56 -12.62 -11.40
CA ARG A 116 -9.92 -12.10 -11.35
C ARG A 116 -10.51 -12.22 -12.75
N GLY A 117 -11.17 -13.34 -13.04
CA GLY A 117 -12.03 -13.47 -14.22
C GLY A 117 -13.01 -12.29 -14.32
N LYS A 118 -13.59 -12.07 -15.51
CA LYS A 118 -14.55 -11.01 -15.90
C LYS A 118 -15.83 -10.97 -15.03
N GLU A 119 -15.72 -10.92 -13.72
CA GLU A 119 -16.89 -10.95 -12.86
C GLU A 119 -17.50 -9.57 -12.69
N ASN A 120 -16.84 -8.47 -13.09
CA ASN A 120 -17.40 -7.12 -13.04
C ASN A 120 -16.67 -6.15 -14.00
N GLU A 121 -16.60 -6.47 -15.29
CA GLU A 121 -16.49 -5.43 -16.33
C GLU A 121 -17.88 -4.93 -16.67
#